data_AF-A0A086AR99-F1
#
_entry.id   AF-A0A086AR99-F1
#
_cell.length_a   1.000
_cell.length_b   1.000
_cell.length_c   1.000
_cell.angle_alpha   90.00
_cell.angle_beta   90.00
_cell.angle_gamma   90.00
#
_symmetry.space_group_name_H-M   'P 1'
#
loop_
_entity.id
_entity.type
_entity.pdbx_description
1 polymer ?
#
loop_
_entity_poly.entity_id
_entity_poly.type
_entity_poly.pdbx_seq_one_letter_code
_entity_poly.pdbx_strand_id
1 'polypeptide(L)'
;MTQGHEKNLLNGVVSSILTVTNNSTQDISVLLFYPNPNDLSFKSQSSLVKIKDREWNDSERSIPIKIPAGKSYQVTYFLNRYFEFLEEGEVTINYALDLFVTTDGGSPKSTAYNGTFNLKINKGSKEEIEEQFLNYQTNLKSENLKIKMEAEEALLYLNAVKDK
;
A
#
# COMPACT_ATOMS: atom_id res chain seq x y z
N MET A 1 -20.62 -6.69 10.96
CA MET A 1 -19.78 -5.48 11.04
C MET A 1 -18.54 -5.85 11.82
N THR A 2 -17.41 -6.04 11.15
CA THR A 2 -16.08 -6.14 11.77
C THR A 2 -15.24 -5.04 11.13
N GLN A 3 -15.38 -3.83 11.65
CA GLN A 3 -14.77 -2.60 11.11
C GLN A 3 -13.31 -2.40 11.56
N GLY A 4 -12.74 -3.30 12.37
CA GLY A 4 -11.40 -3.14 12.93
C GLY A 4 -10.28 -3.26 11.91
N HIS A 5 -10.41 -4.17 10.93
CA HIS A 5 -9.34 -4.46 9.98
C HIS A 5 -9.06 -3.34 8.96
N GLU A 6 -10.06 -2.51 8.64
CA GLU A 6 -9.95 -1.39 7.69
C GLU A 6 -9.43 -0.09 8.35
N LYS A 7 -9.26 -0.09 9.68
CA LYS A 7 -8.76 1.10 10.40
C LYS A 7 -7.25 1.21 10.31
N ASN A 8 -6.78 2.44 10.17
CA ASN A 8 -5.37 2.77 10.36
C ASN A 8 -5.09 2.90 11.86
N LEU A 9 -4.37 1.93 12.40
CA LEU A 9 -4.11 1.81 13.84
C LEU A 9 -2.65 2.12 14.14
N LEU A 10 -2.42 2.98 15.14
CA LEU A 10 -1.08 3.36 15.61
C LEU A 10 -0.24 2.12 15.95
N ASN A 11 -0.85 1.19 16.68
CA ASN A 11 -0.23 -0.05 17.12
C ASN A 11 -0.49 -1.23 16.16
N GLY A 12 -0.91 -0.92 14.93
CA GLY A 12 -1.30 -1.93 13.94
C GLY A 12 -0.84 -1.57 12.54
N VAL A 13 -1.63 -2.00 11.56
CA VAL A 13 -1.36 -1.70 10.16
C VAL A 13 -2.01 -0.37 9.78
N VAL A 14 -1.25 0.44 9.06
CA VAL A 14 -1.69 1.66 8.38
C VAL A 14 -1.54 1.42 6.89
N SER A 15 -2.65 1.45 6.17
CA SER A 15 -2.69 1.17 4.73
C SER A 15 -3.21 2.36 3.93
N SER A 16 -2.87 2.35 2.65
CA SER A 16 -3.42 3.24 1.63
C SER A 16 -3.74 2.42 0.39
N ILE A 17 -4.71 2.85 -0.40
CA ILE A 17 -5.10 2.14 -1.63
C ILE A 17 -4.75 3.03 -2.81
N LEU A 18 -3.87 2.53 -3.69
CA LEU A 18 -3.65 3.14 -4.99
C LEU A 18 -4.67 2.56 -5.97
N THR A 19 -5.42 3.44 -6.64
CA THR A 19 -6.31 3.07 -7.73
C THR A 19 -5.80 3.67 -9.02
N VAL A 20 -5.54 2.83 -10.02
CA VAL A 20 -5.21 3.25 -11.40
C VAL A 20 -6.40 2.92 -12.29
N THR A 21 -6.99 3.95 -12.91
CA THR A 21 -8.14 3.79 -13.81
C THR A 21 -7.73 4.03 -15.26
N ASN A 22 -8.01 3.05 -16.12
CA ASN A 22 -7.82 3.19 -17.56
C ASN A 22 -9.02 3.91 -18.19
N ASN A 23 -8.89 5.22 -18.38
CA ASN A 23 -9.90 6.06 -19.04
C ASN A 23 -9.80 6.07 -20.57
N SER A 24 -8.92 5.24 -21.16
CA SER A 24 -8.78 5.16 -22.62
C SER A 24 -9.76 4.16 -23.23
N THR A 25 -9.84 4.15 -24.56
CA THR A 25 -10.68 3.22 -25.34
C THR A 25 -10.01 1.88 -25.64
N GLN A 26 -8.78 1.66 -25.15
CA GLN A 26 -8.01 0.45 -25.40
C GLN A 26 -7.42 -0.10 -24.11
N ASP A 27 -7.08 -1.38 -24.11
CA ASP A 27 -6.38 -1.98 -22.97
C ASP A 27 -5.01 -1.32 -22.79
N ILE A 28 -4.59 -1.18 -21.53
CA ILE A 28 -3.25 -0.72 -21.17
C ILE A 28 -2.56 -1.79 -20.33
N SER A 29 -1.23 -1.78 -20.36
CA SER A 29 -0.40 -2.45 -19.38
C SER A 29 0.36 -1.39 -18.59
N VAL A 30 0.32 -1.50 -17.27
CA VAL A 30 1.08 -0.63 -16.37
C VAL A 30 2.15 -1.45 -15.66
N LEU A 31 3.34 -0.88 -15.53
CA LEU A 31 4.34 -1.44 -14.63
C LEU A 31 4.17 -0.73 -13.28
N LEU A 32 3.38 -1.35 -12.40
CA LEU A 32 3.41 -1.02 -10.97
C LEU A 32 4.25 -2.09 -10.33
N PHE A 33 5.36 -1.67 -9.75
CA PHE A 33 6.25 -2.62 -9.15
C PHE A 33 5.76 -2.96 -7.73
N TYR A 34 5.59 -4.25 -7.43
CA TYR A 34 5.13 -4.73 -6.12
C TYR A 34 6.20 -5.61 -5.44
N PRO A 35 6.42 -5.50 -4.10
CA PRO A 35 5.70 -4.61 -3.19
C PRO A 35 6.16 -3.15 -3.16
N ASN A 36 7.31 -2.76 -3.75
CA ASN A 36 7.61 -1.38 -4.21
C ASN A 36 9.11 -1.15 -4.50
N PRO A 37 9.63 -1.39 -5.71
CA PRO A 37 10.86 -0.75 -6.16
C PRO A 37 10.53 0.66 -6.64
N ASN A 38 10.78 1.62 -5.74
CA ASN A 38 11.30 2.96 -6.01
C ASN A 38 10.43 4.00 -6.74
N ASP A 39 9.39 3.62 -7.47
CA ASP A 39 8.65 4.57 -8.32
C ASP A 39 7.37 5.11 -7.68
N LEU A 40 6.87 4.49 -6.59
CA LEU A 40 5.93 5.11 -5.66
C LEU A 40 6.67 5.47 -4.37
N SER A 41 6.70 6.74 -4.02
CA SER A 41 7.28 7.22 -2.77
C SER A 41 6.27 8.00 -1.96
N PHE A 42 6.39 7.90 -0.63
CA PHE A 42 5.57 8.65 0.30
C PHE A 42 6.46 9.53 1.18
N LYS A 43 5.97 10.74 1.47
CA LYS A 43 6.61 11.69 2.39
C LYS A 43 5.55 12.34 3.28
N SER A 44 5.93 12.71 4.49
CA SER A 44 5.13 13.54 5.37
C SER A 44 6.02 14.52 6.12
N GLN A 45 5.46 15.68 6.45
CA GLN A 45 6.08 16.66 7.35
C GLN A 45 5.39 16.68 8.72
N SER A 46 4.43 15.78 8.96
CA SER A 46 3.75 15.68 10.24
C SER A 46 4.73 15.24 11.33
N SER A 47 4.67 15.89 12.50
CA SER A 47 5.43 15.48 13.69
C SER A 47 4.95 14.15 14.28
N LEU A 48 3.79 13.66 13.86
CA LEU A 48 3.20 12.39 14.33
C LEU A 48 3.84 11.17 13.68
N VAL A 49 4.73 11.36 12.70
CA VAL A 49 5.41 10.27 12.00
C VAL A 49 6.91 10.53 11.88
N LYS A 50 7.69 9.45 11.89
CA LYS A 50 9.11 9.45 11.56
C LYS A 50 9.30 8.70 10.25
N ILE A 51 9.98 9.31 9.29
CA ILE A 51 10.34 8.65 8.03
C ILE A 51 11.36 7.55 8.33
N LYS A 52 11.12 6.35 7.81
CA LYS A 52 12.05 5.22 7.90
C LYS A 52 12.98 5.22 6.70
N ASP A 53 14.23 4.82 6.93
CA ASP A 53 15.09 4.41 5.84
C ASP A 53 14.55 3.13 5.24
N ARG A 54 14.32 3.14 3.93
CA ARG A 54 13.81 1.98 3.21
C ARG A 54 14.89 0.90 3.15
N GLU A 55 14.61 -0.27 3.71
CA GLU A 55 15.39 -1.46 3.37
C GLU A 55 14.98 -1.92 1.97
N TRP A 56 15.98 -2.13 1.12
CA TRP A 56 15.80 -2.71 -0.20
C TRP A 56 15.28 -4.14 -0.07
N ASN A 57 14.24 -4.49 -0.83
CA ASN A 57 13.69 -5.84 -0.80
C ASN A 57 13.94 -6.54 -2.15
N ASP A 58 14.88 -7.49 -2.18
CA ASP A 58 15.27 -8.25 -3.38
C ASP A 58 14.14 -9.11 -3.98
N SER A 59 13.02 -9.29 -3.26
CA SER A 59 11.85 -10.02 -3.77
C SER A 59 10.89 -9.14 -4.61
N GLU A 60 11.26 -7.88 -4.85
CA GLU A 60 10.50 -6.93 -5.66
C GLU A 60 10.42 -7.34 -7.13
N ARG A 61 9.20 -7.57 -7.63
CA ARG A 61 8.96 -8.00 -9.01
C ARG A 61 8.20 -6.93 -9.80
N SER A 62 8.75 -6.58 -10.95
CA SER A 62 8.09 -5.76 -11.96
C SER A 62 7.26 -6.66 -12.86
N ILE A 63 5.99 -6.85 -12.56
CA ILE A 63 5.08 -7.60 -13.43
C ILE A 63 4.16 -6.59 -14.11
N PRO A 64 4.06 -6.58 -15.46
CA PRO A 64 3.07 -5.77 -16.16
C PRO A 64 1.66 -6.16 -15.72
N ILE A 65 0.90 -5.17 -15.24
CA ILE A 65 -0.50 -5.31 -14.87
C ILE A 65 -1.35 -4.82 -16.03
N LYS A 66 -2.14 -5.73 -16.60
CA LYS A 66 -3.09 -5.39 -17.65
C LYS A 66 -4.36 -4.78 -17.05
N ILE A 67 -4.73 -3.58 -17.50
CA ILE A 67 -5.95 -2.86 -17.10
C ILE A 67 -6.81 -2.68 -18.36
N PRO A 68 -7.93 -3.42 -18.48
CA PRO A 68 -8.82 -3.28 -19.64
C PRO A 68 -9.40 -1.87 -19.78
N ALA A 69 -9.82 -1.51 -20.99
CA ALA A 69 -10.48 -0.23 -21.25
C ALA A 69 -11.66 0.02 -20.30
N GLY A 70 -11.71 1.19 -19.67
CA GLY A 70 -12.76 1.58 -18.71
C GLY A 70 -12.72 0.84 -17.36
N LYS A 71 -11.66 0.08 -17.06
CA LYS A 71 -11.50 -0.65 -15.78
C LYS A 71 -10.46 0.01 -14.89
N SER A 72 -10.50 -0.37 -13.62
CA SER A 72 -9.55 0.07 -12.60
C SER A 72 -8.78 -1.11 -12.03
N TYR A 73 -7.53 -0.85 -11.68
CA TYR A 73 -6.71 -1.72 -10.86
C TYR A 73 -6.51 -1.07 -9.50
N GLN A 74 -6.59 -1.87 -8.43
CA GLN A 74 -6.36 -1.43 -7.07
C GLN A 74 -5.26 -2.25 -6.43
N VAL A 75 -4.44 -1.62 -5.59
CA VAL A 75 -3.42 -2.28 -4.79
C VAL A 75 -3.30 -1.60 -3.43
N THR A 76 -3.12 -2.40 -2.39
CA THR A 76 -2.91 -1.93 -1.02
C THR A 76 -1.43 -1.67 -0.80
N TYR A 77 -1.10 -0.50 -0.26
CA TYR A 77 0.23 -0.14 0.20
C TYR A 77 0.24 0.07 1.70
N PHE A 78 1.12 -0.64 2.40
CA PHE A 78 1.30 -0.47 3.84
C PHE A 78 2.27 0.67 4.13
N LEU A 79 1.76 1.72 4.76
CA LEU A 79 2.53 2.92 5.07
C LEU A 79 3.53 2.70 6.22
N ASN A 80 3.35 1.65 7.02
CA ASN A 80 4.34 1.17 8.02
C ASN A 80 5.72 0.87 7.40
N ARG A 81 5.76 0.65 6.08
CA ARG A 81 7.02 0.51 5.34
C ARG A 81 7.83 1.80 5.33
N TYR A 82 7.17 2.94 5.13
CA TYR A 82 7.79 4.25 4.92
C TYR A 82 7.84 5.09 6.20
N PHE A 83 6.95 4.82 7.14
CA PHE A 83 6.79 5.62 8.35
C PHE A 83 6.75 4.73 9.60
N GLU A 84 7.36 5.23 10.66
CA GLU A 84 7.01 4.89 12.02
C GLU A 84 5.99 5.90 12.51
N PHE A 85 4.79 5.43 12.91
CA PHE A 85 3.75 6.28 13.47
C PHE A 85 3.99 6.41 14.98
N LEU A 86 4.10 7.65 15.46
CA LEU A 86 4.51 7.95 16.83
C LEU A 86 3.31 8.20 17.74
N GLU A 87 2.27 8.85 17.22
CA GLU A 87 1.08 9.26 17.96
C GLU A 87 -0.18 9.14 17.09
N GLU A 88 -1.34 9.09 17.76
CA GLU A 88 -2.64 9.16 17.07
C GLU A 88 -2.95 10.57 16.59
N GLY A 89 -3.75 10.69 15.52
CA GLY A 89 -4.12 11.98 14.94
C GLY A 89 -4.25 11.93 13.43
N GLU A 90 -4.38 13.11 12.82
CA GLU A 90 -4.46 13.26 11.37
C GLU A 90 -3.07 13.54 10.78
N VAL A 91 -2.68 12.73 9.80
CA VAL A 91 -1.39 12.81 9.12
C VAL A 91 -1.63 13.10 7.65
N THR A 92 -1.03 14.18 7.16
CA THR A 92 -0.99 14.49 5.73
C THR A 92 0.17 13.74 5.07
N ILE A 93 -0.15 12.92 4.08
CA ILE A 93 0.79 12.14 3.28
C ILE A 93 0.85 12.74 1.88
N ASN A 94 2.06 13.00 1.40
CA ASN A 94 2.34 13.35 0.02
C ASN A 94 2.89 12.10 -0.68
N TYR A 95 2.44 11.85 -1.91
CA TYR A 95 2.97 10.78 -2.74
C TYR A 95 3.51 11.32 -4.06
N ALA A 96 4.52 10.65 -4.57
CA ALA A 96 5.03 10.81 -5.94
C ALA A 96 5.07 9.42 -6.59
N LEU A 97 4.44 9.30 -7.76
CA LEU A 97 4.30 8.09 -8.55
C LEU A 97 4.79 8.34 -9.97
N ASP A 98 5.83 7.64 -10.41
CA ASP A 98 6.19 7.57 -11.82
C ASP A 98 5.54 6.34 -12.46
N LEU A 99 4.49 6.58 -13.27
CA LEU A 99 3.70 5.51 -13.87
C LEU A 99 4.17 5.24 -15.31
N PHE A 100 4.66 4.03 -15.56
CA PHE A 100 4.99 3.54 -16.89
C PHE A 100 3.78 2.83 -17.50
N VAL A 101 3.27 3.37 -18.61
CA VAL A 101 2.09 2.88 -19.32
C VAL A 101 2.45 2.51 -20.75
N THR A 102 2.02 1.33 -21.18
CA THR A 102 2.11 0.86 -22.57
C THR A 102 0.73 0.46 -23.08
N THR A 103 0.48 0.67 -24.36
CA THR A 103 -0.66 0.11 -25.10
C THR A 103 -0.15 -0.95 -26.07
N ASP A 104 -1.00 -1.87 -26.52
CA ASP A 104 -0.57 -2.92 -27.45
C ASP A 104 0.09 -2.32 -28.70
N GLY A 105 1.34 -2.74 -28.98
CA GLY A 105 2.16 -2.24 -30.11
C GLY A 105 2.74 -0.83 -29.93
N GLY A 106 2.52 -0.16 -28.80
CA GLY A 106 3.05 1.17 -28.49
C GLY A 106 4.32 1.14 -27.64
N SER A 107 5.14 2.19 -27.75
CA SER A 107 6.27 2.41 -26.83
C SER A 107 5.79 2.82 -25.43
N PRO A 108 6.47 2.39 -24.35
CA PRO A 108 6.14 2.84 -23.00
C PRO A 108 6.26 4.35 -22.87
N LYS A 109 5.30 4.95 -22.17
CA LYS A 109 5.33 6.35 -21.75
C LYS A 109 5.37 6.40 -20.23
N SER A 110 6.26 7.23 -19.70
CA SER A 110 6.28 7.53 -18.27
C SER A 110 5.55 8.85 -18.02
N THR A 111 4.69 8.84 -17.00
CA THR A 111 3.99 10.03 -16.52
C THR A 111 4.12 10.11 -15.02
N ALA A 112 4.59 11.25 -14.51
CA ALA A 112 4.70 11.52 -13.09
C ALA A 112 3.35 12.03 -12.53
N TYR A 113 2.91 11.43 -11.43
CA TYR A 113 1.73 11.82 -10.67
C TYR A 113 2.17 12.18 -9.26
N ASN A 114 1.73 13.34 -8.78
CA ASN A 114 1.97 13.77 -7.42
C ASN A 114 0.64 14.12 -6.78
N GLY A 115 0.53 13.87 -5.48
CA GLY A 115 -0.68 14.25 -4.75
C GLY A 115 -0.52 14.17 -3.26
N THR A 116 -1.59 14.54 -2.58
CA THR A 116 -1.63 14.64 -1.13
C THR A 116 -2.95 14.08 -0.63
N PHE A 117 -2.93 13.36 0.47
CA PHE A 117 -4.12 12.85 1.14
C PHE A 117 -3.91 12.83 2.65
N ASN A 118 -5.00 12.89 3.40
CA ASN A 118 -4.97 12.80 4.86
C ASN A 118 -5.36 11.39 5.31
N LEU A 119 -4.75 10.95 6.40
CA LEU A 119 -5.09 9.71 7.09
C LEU A 119 -5.33 10.00 8.56
N LYS A 120 -6.39 9.41 9.10
CA LYS A 120 -6.62 9.39 10.53
C LYS A 120 -6.03 8.12 11.13
N ILE A 121 -5.05 8.29 12.00
CA ILE A 121 -4.44 7.23 12.81
C ILE A 121 -5.13 7.22 14.16
N ASN A 122 -5.62 6.07 14.59
CA ASN A 122 -6.27 5.91 15.90
C ASN A 122 -5.43 4.96 16.77
N LYS A 123 -5.44 5.17 18.08
CA LYS A 123 -4.97 4.14 19.01
C LYS A 123 -5.90 2.92 18.93
N GLY A 124 -5.38 1.80 18.45
CA GLY A 124 -6.12 0.55 18.37
C GLY A 124 -6.30 -0.10 19.74
N SER A 125 -7.49 -0.65 20.01
CA SER A 125 -7.70 -1.54 21.16
C SER A 125 -6.99 -2.89 20.93
N LYS A 126 -6.81 -3.67 21.99
CA LYS A 126 -6.20 -5.01 21.88
C LYS A 126 -7.01 -5.90 20.93
N GLU A 127 -8.34 -5.83 21.04
CA GLU A 127 -9.28 -6.58 20.21
C GLU A 127 -9.16 -6.17 18.74
N GLU A 128 -9.03 -4.86 18.44
CA GLU A 128 -8.88 -4.38 17.06
C GLU A 128 -7.56 -4.86 16.41
N ILE A 129 -6.47 -4.91 17.19
CA ILE A 129 -5.20 -5.45 16.72
C ILE A 129 -5.29 -6.97 16.51
N GLU A 130 -5.92 -7.70 17.43
CA GLU A 130 -6.16 -9.14 17.28
C GLU A 130 -7.05 -9.43 16.05
N GLU A 131 -8.08 -8.62 15.78
CA GLU A 131 -8.89 -8.71 14.57
C GLU A 131 -8.05 -8.51 13.29
N GLN A 132 -7.19 -7.48 13.25
CA GLN A 132 -6.26 -7.28 12.13
C GLN A 132 -5.36 -8.49 11.93
N PHE A 133 -4.79 -9.01 13.02
CA PHE A 133 -3.90 -10.16 12.99
C PHE A 133 -4.59 -11.42 12.45
N LEU A 134 -5.76 -11.77 12.99
CA LEU A 134 -6.54 -12.94 12.56
C LEU A 134 -6.98 -12.83 11.09
N ASN A 135 -7.34 -11.62 10.65
CA ASN A 135 -7.70 -11.36 9.26
C ASN A 135 -6.55 -11.68 8.31
N TYR A 136 -5.35 -11.12 8.57
CA TYR A 136 -4.20 -11.39 7.70
C TYR A 136 -3.69 -12.83 7.82
N GLN A 137 -3.75 -13.46 9.00
CA GLN A 137 -3.46 -14.89 9.14
C GLN A 137 -4.41 -15.78 8.31
N THR A 138 -5.68 -15.39 8.21
CA THR A 138 -6.64 -16.09 7.35
C THR A 138 -6.29 -15.90 5.88
N ASN A 139 -5.94 -14.68 5.49
CA ASN A 139 -5.57 -14.34 4.10
C ASN A 139 -4.29 -15.05 3.61
N LEU A 140 -3.38 -15.48 4.49
CA LEU A 140 -2.24 -16.33 4.12
C LEU A 140 -2.65 -17.67 3.47
N LYS A 141 -3.86 -18.15 3.75
CA LYS A 141 -4.42 -19.39 3.20
C LYS A 141 -5.16 -19.16 1.87
N SER A 142 -5.15 -17.93 1.35
CA SER A 142 -5.81 -17.61 0.09
C SER A 142 -5.07 -18.22 -1.09
N GLU A 143 -5.83 -18.78 -2.04
CA GLU A 143 -5.32 -19.18 -3.36
C GLU A 143 -4.97 -17.98 -4.24
N ASN A 144 -5.42 -16.78 -3.86
CA ASN A 144 -5.05 -15.55 -4.56
C ASN A 144 -3.68 -15.06 -4.07
N LEU A 145 -2.67 -15.19 -4.94
CA LEU A 145 -1.29 -14.79 -4.66
C LEU A 145 -1.20 -13.35 -4.15
N LYS A 146 -1.97 -12.41 -4.71
CA LYS A 146 -1.94 -11.00 -4.29
C LYS A 146 -2.40 -10.86 -2.84
N ILE A 147 -3.52 -11.48 -2.48
CA ILE A 147 -4.07 -11.46 -1.11
C ILE A 147 -3.06 -12.08 -0.13
N LYS A 148 -2.41 -13.17 -0.55
CA LYS A 148 -1.39 -13.83 0.25
C LYS A 148 -0.17 -12.94 0.50
N MET A 149 0.35 -12.28 -0.54
CA MET A 149 1.50 -11.37 -0.41
C MET A 149 1.18 -10.14 0.45
N GLU A 150 -0.01 -9.54 0.29
CA GLU A 150 -0.48 -8.45 1.15
C GLU A 150 -0.55 -8.91 2.62
N ALA A 151 -1.03 -10.13 2.88
CA ALA A 151 -1.08 -10.69 4.22
C ALA A 151 0.29 -10.98 4.83
N GLU A 152 1.25 -11.51 4.04
CA GLU A 152 2.63 -11.72 4.47
C GLU A 152 3.26 -10.40 4.93
N GLU A 153 3.13 -9.34 4.13
CA GLU A 153 3.68 -8.02 4.47
C GLU A 153 3.00 -7.38 5.69
N ALA A 154 1.67 -7.43 5.77
CA ALA A 154 0.92 -6.92 6.92
C ALA A 154 1.34 -7.59 8.25
N LEU A 155 1.52 -8.92 8.23
CA LEU A 155 1.90 -9.67 9.43
C LEU A 155 3.32 -9.37 9.89
N LEU A 156 4.25 -9.03 8.99
CA LEU A 156 5.58 -8.54 9.37
C LEU A 156 5.47 -7.29 10.24
N TYR A 157 4.59 -6.34 9.87
CA TYR A 157 4.40 -5.12 10.64
C TYR A 157 3.68 -5.38 11.97
N LEU A 158 2.63 -6.21 11.98
CA LEU A 158 1.92 -6.52 13.21
C LEU A 158 2.81 -7.23 14.24
N ASN A 159 3.69 -8.14 13.79
CA ASN A 159 4.64 -8.80 14.69
C ASN A 159 5.66 -7.80 15.26
N ALA A 160 6.19 -6.89 14.43
CA ALA A 160 7.16 -5.89 14.89
C ALA A 160 6.60 -4.92 15.96
N VAL A 161 5.29 -4.68 15.95
CA VAL A 161 4.62 -3.82 16.94
C VAL A 161 4.21 -4.59 18.19
N LYS A 162 3.92 -5.90 18.09
CA LYS A 162 3.62 -6.75 19.25
C LYS A 162 4.79 -6.89 20.22
N ASP A 163 6.02 -6.81 19.71
CA ASP A 163 7.25 -6.97 20.49
C ASP A 163 7.75 -5.64 21.12
N LYS A 164 7.04 -4.51 20.91
CA LYS A 164 7.31 -3.22 21.55
C LYS A 164 6.45 -3.01 22.79
#